data_AF-A0A7Y1VHD0-F1
#
_entry.id   AF-A0A7Y1VHD0-F1
#
_cell.length_a   1.000
_cell.length_b   1.000
_cell.length_c   1.000
_cell.angle_alpha   90.00
_cell.angle_beta   90.00
_cell.angle_gamma   90.00
#
_symmetry.space_group_name_H-M   'P 1'
#
loop_
_entity.id
_entity.type
_entity.pdbx_description
1 polymer ?
#
loop_
_entity_poly.entity_id
_entity_poly.type
_entity_poly.pdbx_seq_one_letter_code
_entity_poly.pdbx_strand_id
1 'polypeptide(L)'
;MRPIRFMVNGAAVEVDGPPLRRLTDVLRLDLGLTGTKVGCDAGDCGACSVLLDGAVVCACLVPLGRMADKHVITVEGIGRSEELSSLQRSFIHHGAAQCGICTPGMLIAAKALLERVQNPDVRQVEDALGGVLCR
;
A
#
# COMPACT_ATOMS: atom_id res chain seq x y z
N MET A 1 10.07 23.90 -6.76
CA MET A 1 11.13 22.93 -7.09
C MET A 1 10.79 22.36 -8.46
N ARG A 2 11.58 21.44 -9.04
CA ARG A 2 11.06 20.71 -10.21
C ARG A 2 10.08 19.65 -9.72
N PRO A 3 8.92 19.48 -10.36
CA PRO A 3 7.97 18.47 -9.95
C PRO A 3 8.57 17.06 -10.15
N ILE A 4 8.17 16.15 -9.28
CA ILE A 4 8.66 14.77 -9.24
C ILE A 4 7.64 13.88 -9.95
N ARG A 5 8.12 13.14 -10.95
CA ARG A 5 7.31 12.23 -11.77
C ARG A 5 7.53 10.79 -11.36
N PHE A 6 6.44 10.05 -11.25
CA PHE A 6 6.43 8.63 -10.88
C PHE A 6 5.12 7.98 -11.33
N MET A 7 4.99 6.67 -11.15
CA MET A 7 3.77 5.93 -11.49
C MET A 7 3.02 5.50 -10.24
N VAL A 8 1.70 5.64 -10.25
CA VAL A 8 0.80 5.15 -9.20
C VAL A 8 -0.31 4.34 -9.84
N ASN A 9 -0.44 3.07 -9.44
CA ASN A 9 -1.46 2.15 -9.96
C ASN A 9 -1.50 2.07 -11.49
N GLY A 10 -0.33 2.16 -12.14
CA GLY A 10 -0.19 2.13 -13.60
C GLY A 10 -0.39 3.48 -14.31
N ALA A 11 -0.76 4.55 -13.59
CA ALA A 11 -0.91 5.89 -14.15
C ALA A 11 0.32 6.77 -13.82
N ALA A 12 0.79 7.54 -14.80
CA ALA A 12 1.83 8.54 -14.57
C ALA A 12 1.25 9.73 -13.79
N VAL A 13 1.97 10.15 -12.75
CA VAL A 13 1.63 11.33 -11.94
C VAL A 13 2.82 12.26 -11.83
N GLU A 14 2.53 13.53 -11.59
CA GLU A 14 3.51 14.58 -11.39
C GLU A 14 3.11 15.41 -10.17
N VAL A 15 4.00 15.53 -9.19
CA VAL A 15 3.72 16.21 -7.91
C VAL A 15 4.83 17.21 -7.60
N ASP A 16 4.48 18.46 -7.32
CA ASP A 16 5.40 19.46 -6.76
C ASP A 16 5.23 19.54 -5.24
N GLY A 17 6.33 19.77 -4.53
CA GLY A 17 6.31 19.89 -3.08
C GLY A 17 7.68 19.73 -2.40
N PRO A 18 7.74 19.89 -1.07
CA PRO A 18 8.97 19.67 -0.30
C PRO A 18 9.50 18.23 -0.47
N PRO A 19 10.80 18.01 -0.70
CA PRO A 19 11.36 16.67 -0.92
C PRO A 19 11.18 15.73 0.28
N LEU A 20 11.06 16.28 1.49
CA LEU A 20 10.85 15.52 2.73
C LEU A 20 9.36 15.25 3.03
N ARG A 21 8.43 15.75 2.21
CA ARG A 21 7.01 15.44 2.37
C ARG A 21 6.81 13.93 2.23
N ARG A 22 6.00 13.33 3.10
CA ARG A 22 5.79 11.88 3.14
C ARG A 22 4.92 11.44 1.97
N LEU A 23 5.18 10.24 1.46
CA LEU A 23 4.39 9.65 0.38
C LEU A 23 2.92 9.45 0.80
N THR A 24 2.64 9.17 2.08
CA THR A 24 1.27 9.13 2.60
C THR A 24 0.50 10.42 2.38
N ASP A 25 1.14 11.57 2.59
CA ASP A 25 0.48 12.87 2.39
C ASP A 25 0.22 13.12 0.90
N VAL A 26 1.15 12.72 0.04
CA VAL A 26 1.00 12.86 -1.41
C VAL A 26 -0.13 11.99 -1.93
N LEU A 27 -0.12 10.69 -1.60
CA LEU A 27 -1.15 9.75 -2.02
C LEU A 27 -2.53 10.20 -1.54
N ARG A 28 -2.66 10.60 -0.27
CA ARG A 28 -3.96 10.88 0.34
C ARG A 28 -4.50 12.27 0.01
N LEU A 29 -3.66 13.29 0.06
CA LEU A 29 -4.09 14.69 -0.01
C LEU A 29 -4.00 15.25 -1.44
N ASP A 30 -2.95 14.91 -2.18
CA ASP A 30 -2.79 15.43 -3.55
C ASP A 30 -3.51 14.54 -4.57
N LEU A 31 -3.41 13.21 -4.41
CA LEU A 31 -3.97 12.24 -5.37
C LEU A 31 -5.32 11.65 -4.96
N GLY A 32 -5.80 11.94 -3.75
CA GLY A 32 -7.10 11.45 -3.25
C GLY A 32 -7.17 9.94 -3.00
N LEU A 33 -6.04 9.23 -3.02
CA LEU A 33 -5.92 7.79 -2.76
C LEU A 33 -5.92 7.54 -1.25
N THR A 34 -7.10 7.62 -0.66
CA THR A 34 -7.30 7.55 0.80
C THR A 34 -7.29 6.13 1.37
N GLY A 35 -7.15 5.11 0.52
CA GLY A 35 -7.05 3.70 0.91
C GLY A 35 -5.85 3.43 1.79
N THR A 36 -4.68 3.98 1.46
CA THR A 36 -3.49 3.96 2.32
C THR A 36 -3.77 4.75 3.61
N LYS A 37 -3.74 4.09 4.77
CA LYS A 37 -4.09 4.71 6.07
C LYS A 37 -2.85 5.21 6.81
N VAL A 38 -3.05 6.17 7.70
CA VAL A 38 -2.01 6.65 8.63
C VAL A 38 -2.47 6.30 10.04
N GLY A 39 -1.87 5.27 10.61
CA GLY A 39 -2.17 4.80 11.98
C GLY A 39 -1.21 5.39 13.01
N CYS A 40 0.09 5.09 12.87
CA CYS A 40 1.13 5.56 13.78
C CYS A 40 2.03 6.68 13.23
N ASP A 41 2.07 6.85 11.89
CA ASP A 41 3.00 7.75 11.18
C ASP A 41 4.52 7.54 11.47
N ALA A 42 4.87 6.41 12.08
CA ALA A 42 6.22 6.08 12.54
C ALA A 42 6.79 4.79 11.92
N GLY A 43 6.00 4.06 11.12
CA GLY A 43 6.43 2.81 10.47
C GLY A 43 6.07 1.53 11.23
N ASP A 44 5.48 1.65 12.44
CA ASP A 44 5.22 0.49 13.30
C ASP A 44 3.98 -0.33 12.91
N CYS A 45 2.89 0.32 12.48
CA CYS A 45 1.59 -0.35 12.37
C CYS A 45 1.33 -1.04 11.01
N GLY A 46 2.10 -0.72 9.96
CA GLY A 46 1.88 -1.23 8.60
C GLY A 46 0.58 -0.79 7.91
N ALA A 47 -0.26 0.06 8.52
CA ALA A 47 -1.52 0.51 7.91
C ALA A 47 -1.30 1.40 6.66
N CYS A 48 -0.08 1.97 6.54
CA CYS A 48 0.35 2.77 5.40
C CYS A 48 1.10 1.97 4.32
N SER A 49 1.06 0.63 4.38
CA SER A 49 1.79 -0.22 3.44
C SER A 49 1.35 0.01 2.00
N VAL A 50 2.33 0.14 1.10
CA VAL A 50 2.19 0.17 -0.36
C VAL A 50 3.25 -0.74 -0.97
N LEU A 51 3.08 -1.14 -2.24
CA LEU A 51 4.19 -1.72 -3.00
C LEU A 51 4.96 -0.59 -3.67
N LEU A 52 6.25 -0.49 -3.39
CA LEU A 52 7.19 0.41 -4.07
C LEU A 52 8.18 -0.46 -4.84
N ASP A 53 8.13 -0.40 -6.17
CA ASP A 53 8.90 -1.27 -7.06
C ASP A 53 8.81 -2.77 -6.67
N GLY A 54 7.62 -3.22 -6.26
CA GLY A 54 7.36 -4.62 -5.85
C GLY A 54 7.72 -4.98 -4.40
N ALA A 55 8.34 -4.06 -3.64
CA ALA A 55 8.64 -4.25 -2.22
C ALA A 55 7.56 -3.60 -1.34
N VAL A 56 7.16 -4.28 -0.27
CA VAL A 56 6.24 -3.70 0.73
C VAL A 56 7.01 -2.68 1.55
N VAL A 57 6.52 -1.44 1.59
CA VAL A 57 7.13 -0.36 2.39
C VAL A 57 6.06 0.44 3.12
N CYS A 58 6.44 1.00 4.28
CA CYS A 58 5.62 1.98 5.00
C CYS A 58 5.69 3.32 4.27
N ALA A 59 4.62 3.70 3.55
CA ALA A 59 4.58 4.96 2.79
C ALA A 59 4.81 6.20 3.68
N CYS A 60 4.52 6.14 4.98
CA CYS A 60 4.81 7.26 5.88
C CYS A 60 6.30 7.53 6.03
N LEU A 61 7.17 6.56 5.76
CA LEU A 61 8.64 6.69 5.85
C LEU A 61 9.30 7.01 4.50
N VAL A 62 8.53 7.08 3.42
CA VAL A 62 9.06 7.33 2.07
C VAL A 62 8.94 8.83 1.76
N PRO A 63 10.06 9.56 1.58
CA PRO A 63 10.01 10.96 1.19
C PRO A 63 9.71 11.12 -0.32
N LEU A 64 8.91 12.12 -0.69
CA LEU A 64 8.57 12.48 -2.07
C LEU A 64 9.81 12.65 -2.95
N GLY A 65 10.90 13.20 -2.39
CA GLY A 65 12.19 13.36 -3.05
C GLY A 65 12.82 12.08 -3.59
N ARG A 66 12.38 10.90 -3.13
CA ARG A 66 12.87 9.58 -3.59
C ARG A 66 11.95 8.90 -4.61
N MET A 67 10.88 9.56 -5.03
CA MET A 67 9.86 8.95 -5.88
C MET A 67 10.17 9.02 -7.37
N ALA A 68 11.16 9.81 -7.80
CA ALA A 68 11.49 9.96 -9.22
C ALA A 68 11.62 8.58 -9.91
N ASP A 69 10.83 8.37 -10.96
CA ASP A 69 10.80 7.17 -11.81
C ASP A 69 10.41 5.87 -11.08
N LYS A 70 9.80 5.97 -9.89
CA LYS A 70 9.32 4.83 -9.09
C LYS A 70 7.91 4.40 -9.46
N HIS A 71 7.58 3.15 -9.12
CA HIS A 71 6.25 2.59 -9.31
C HIS A 71 5.62 2.26 -7.95
N VAL A 72 4.45 2.83 -7.69
CA VAL A 72 3.67 2.59 -6.48
C VAL A 72 2.39 1.84 -6.82
N ILE A 73 2.07 0.81 -6.06
CA ILE A 73 0.75 0.19 -6.04
C ILE A 73 0.15 0.38 -4.65
N THR A 74 -1.02 1.01 -4.60
CA THR A 74 -1.85 1.17 -3.39
C THR A 74 -2.98 0.14 -3.39
N VAL A 75 -3.79 0.10 -2.33
CA VAL A 75 -4.92 -0.85 -2.25
C VAL A 75 -5.92 -0.65 -3.40
N GLU A 76 -6.08 0.59 -3.88
CA GLU A 76 -6.90 0.95 -5.04
C GLU A 76 -6.39 0.31 -6.35
N GLY A 77 -5.11 -0.07 -6.41
CA GLY A 77 -4.51 -0.76 -7.55
C GLY A 77 -4.63 -2.30 -7.49
N ILE A 78 -5.19 -2.87 -6.41
CA ILE A 78 -5.34 -4.34 -6.27
C ILE A 78 -6.55 -4.86 -7.03
N GLY A 79 -7.62 -4.08 -7.07
CA GLY A 79 -8.88 -4.38 -7.74
C GLY A 79 -9.80 -3.17 -7.65
N ARG A 80 -10.84 -3.13 -8.49
CA ARG A 80 -11.76 -2.00 -8.58
C ARG A 80 -13.06 -2.35 -7.85
N SER A 81 -13.85 -1.35 -7.47
CA SER A 81 -15.13 -1.57 -6.79
C SER A 81 -16.08 -2.44 -7.60
N GLU A 82 -16.03 -2.33 -8.93
CA GLU A 82 -16.84 -3.12 -9.87
C GLU A 82 -16.26 -4.52 -10.10
N GLU A 83 -14.95 -4.70 -9.85
CA GLU A 83 -14.23 -5.95 -10.12
C GLU A 83 -13.16 -6.18 -9.05
N LEU A 84 -13.60 -6.84 -7.97
CA LEU A 84 -12.72 -7.23 -6.88
C LEU A 84 -11.76 -8.34 -7.31
N SER A 85 -10.51 -8.24 -6.86
CA SER A 85 -9.54 -9.33 -7.00
C SER A 85 -9.99 -10.57 -6.23
N SER A 86 -9.43 -11.74 -6.59
CA SER A 86 -9.65 -12.98 -5.82
C SER A 86 -9.24 -12.83 -4.36
N LEU A 87 -8.15 -12.10 -4.10
CA LEU A 87 -7.68 -11.79 -2.75
C LEU A 87 -8.69 -10.93 -1.96
N GLN A 88 -9.20 -9.86 -2.56
CA GLN A 88 -10.22 -9.01 -1.91
C GLN A 88 -11.51 -9.80 -1.61
N ARG A 89 -11.96 -10.64 -2.56
CA ARG A 89 -13.12 -11.53 -2.36
C ARG A 89 -12.90 -12.52 -1.21
N SER A 90 -11.69 -13.08 -1.09
CA SER A 90 -11.35 -13.99 0.00
C SER A 90 -11.40 -13.29 1.37
N PHE A 91 -10.87 -12.07 1.49
CA PHE A 91 -10.95 -11.27 2.72
C PHE A 91 -12.40 -11.03 3.15
N ILE A 92 -13.29 -10.74 2.21
CA ILE A 92 -14.73 -10.57 2.48
C ILE A 92 -15.36 -11.89 2.92
N HIS A 93 -15.13 -12.97 2.15
CA HIS A 93 -15.73 -14.27 2.41
C HIS A 93 -15.39 -14.82 3.81
N HIS A 94 -14.16 -14.60 4.26
CA HIS A 94 -13.68 -15.06 5.57
C HIS A 94 -13.85 -14.03 6.70
N GLY A 95 -14.49 -12.88 6.46
CA GLY A 95 -14.68 -11.85 7.49
C GLY A 95 -13.38 -11.23 8.02
N ALA A 96 -12.34 -11.19 7.20
CA ALA A 96 -11.00 -10.69 7.57
C ALA A 96 -10.93 -9.16 7.73
N ALA A 97 -12.02 -8.45 7.44
CA ALA A 97 -12.15 -7.01 7.66
C ALA A 97 -13.26 -6.75 8.69
N GLN A 98 -12.88 -6.24 9.86
CA GLN A 98 -13.81 -5.79 10.91
C GLN A 98 -13.94 -4.26 10.87
N CYS A 99 -13.09 -3.53 11.61
CA CYS A 99 -13.06 -2.06 11.55
C CYS A 99 -12.51 -1.53 10.21
N GLY A 100 -11.76 -2.36 9.47
CA GLY A 100 -11.27 -2.07 8.13
C GLY A 100 -10.00 -1.20 8.04
N ILE A 101 -9.46 -0.69 9.16
CA ILE A 101 -8.31 0.25 9.12
C ILE A 101 -7.01 -0.43 8.68
N CYS A 102 -6.73 -1.65 9.13
CA CYS A 102 -5.53 -2.39 8.75
C CYS A 102 -5.67 -3.09 7.38
N THR A 103 -6.91 -3.28 6.91
CA THR A 103 -7.22 -4.10 5.73
C THR A 103 -6.47 -3.66 4.46
N PRO A 104 -6.32 -2.35 4.14
CA PRO A 104 -5.49 -1.91 3.03
C PRO A 104 -4.04 -2.40 3.10
N GLY A 105 -3.41 -2.28 4.27
CA GLY A 105 -2.03 -2.72 4.48
C GLY A 105 -1.91 -4.24 4.40
N MET A 106 -2.87 -4.97 4.97
CA MET A 106 -2.93 -6.43 4.91
C MET A 106 -3.05 -6.93 3.47
N LEU A 107 -3.91 -6.31 2.66
CA LEU A 107 -4.08 -6.67 1.25
C LEU A 107 -2.81 -6.42 0.43
N ILE A 108 -2.10 -5.32 0.69
CA ILE A 108 -0.82 -5.03 0.05
C ILE A 108 0.23 -6.09 0.40
N ALA A 109 0.37 -6.41 1.69
CA ALA A 109 1.32 -7.42 2.15
C ALA A 109 1.01 -8.81 1.57
N ALA A 110 -0.26 -9.23 1.61
CA ALA A 110 -0.71 -10.49 1.02
C ALA A 110 -0.49 -10.53 -0.50
N LYS A 111 -0.80 -9.43 -1.21
CA LYS A 111 -0.54 -9.33 -2.65
C LYS A 111 0.95 -9.53 -2.96
N ALA A 112 1.83 -8.88 -2.19
CA ALA A 112 3.27 -9.00 -2.36
C ALA A 112 3.77 -10.44 -2.18
N LEU A 113 3.20 -11.18 -1.22
CA LEU A 113 3.50 -12.60 -1.01
C LEU A 113 3.04 -13.43 -2.21
N LEU A 114 1.79 -13.25 -2.64
CA LEU A 114 1.18 -14.04 -3.73
C LEU A 114 1.80 -13.78 -5.11
N GLU A 115 2.43 -12.62 -5.32
CA GLU A 115 3.22 -12.35 -6.53
C GLU A 115 4.54 -13.16 -6.58
N ARG A 116 5.02 -13.62 -5.42
CA ARG A 116 6.30 -14.35 -5.29
C ARG A 116 6.12 -15.83 -5.01
N VAL A 117 5.03 -16.21 -4.34
CA VAL A 117 4.77 -17.57 -3.87
C VAL A 117 3.34 -17.96 -4.21
N GLN A 118 3.17 -18.92 -5.13
CA GLN A 118 1.86 -19.32 -5.64
C GLN A 118 0.99 -20.01 -4.58
N ASN A 119 1.60 -20.81 -3.69
CA ASN A 119 0.92 -21.54 -2.64
C ASN A 119 1.71 -21.40 -1.32
N PRO A 120 1.63 -20.23 -0.65
CA PRO A 120 2.39 -20.01 0.57
C PRO A 120 1.88 -20.89 1.71
N ASP A 121 2.80 -21.39 2.52
CA ASP A 121 2.45 -22.05 3.78
C ASP A 121 2.04 -21.03 4.86
N VAL A 122 1.53 -21.52 5.98
CA VAL A 122 1.05 -20.66 7.08
C VAL A 122 2.14 -19.74 7.61
N ARG A 123 3.39 -20.23 7.75
CA ARG A 123 4.50 -19.43 8.28
C ARG A 123 4.85 -18.30 7.34
N GLN A 124 4.88 -18.57 6.03
CA GLN A 124 5.12 -17.56 5.01
C GLN A 124 4.03 -16.48 5.01
N VAL A 125 2.77 -16.86 5.27
CA VAL A 125 1.67 -15.90 5.42
C VAL A 125 1.85 -15.06 6.69
N GLU A 126 2.12 -15.68 7.83
CA GLU A 126 2.36 -14.99 9.12
C GLU A 126 3.53 -14.01 9.02
N ASP A 127 4.64 -14.44 8.43
CA ASP A 127 5.84 -13.60 8.23
C ASP A 127 5.55 -12.41 7.30
N ALA A 128 4.82 -12.64 6.20
CA ALA A 128 4.49 -11.57 5.26
C ALA A 128 3.53 -10.53 5.86
N LEU A 129 2.58 -10.97 6.70
CA LEU A 129 1.57 -10.10 7.31
C LEU A 129 2.02 -9.51 8.65
N GLY A 130 3.07 -10.06 9.28
CA GLY A 130 3.52 -9.69 10.63
C GLY A 130 3.90 -8.21 10.80
N GLY A 131 4.19 -7.51 9.70
CA GLY A 131 4.44 -6.06 9.70
C GLY A 131 3.18 -5.18 9.70
N VAL A 132 1.96 -5.76 9.68
CA VAL A 132 0.69 -5.03 9.68
C VAL A 132 -0.10 -5.39 10.93
N LEU A 133 -0.31 -4.40 11.80
CA LEU A 133 -1.00 -4.62 13.07
C LEU A 133 -2.52 -4.52 12.89
N CYS A 134 -3.23 -5.50 13.46
CA CYS A 134 -4.69 -5.53 13.54
C CYS A 134 -5.11 -5.58 15.02
N ARG A 135 -6.19 -4.86 15.37
CA ARG A 135 -6.77 -4.85 16.72
C ARG A 135 -8.25 -5.17 16.65
#